data_AF-A0A955T5X5-F1
#
_entry.id   AF-A0A955T5X5-F1
#
_cell.length_a   1.000
_cell.length_b   1.000
_cell.length_c   1.000
_cell.angle_alpha   90.00
_cell.angle_beta   90.00
_cell.angle_gamma   90.00
#
_symmetry.space_group_name_H-M   'P 1'
#
loop_
_entity.id
_entity.type
_entity.pdbx_description
1 polymer ?
#
loop_
_entity_poly.entity_id
_entity_poly.type
_entity_poly.pdbx_seq_one_letter_code
_entity_poly.pdbx_strand_id
1 'polypeptide(L)'
;RDCPPFKSLPKEGLTAEERDRFQSLIEEARESYHSDPNRSVALLLEATEIDDQNAAGFYELAKGYDAVGRVEEAFDAYDRAKELDICPLRILDSMNRSILDLASVESVPMVDAKTLLIGESEDGIPGNDVYIDHVHPTIGSHEKIANAIADKLIDLLGISPPDGWNEARDELFREHLASLDKVYFAKGLDRLKRLQSWAAGESDETPPISAPSANQVRERTASE
;
A
#
# COMPACT_ATOMS: atom_id res chain seq x y z
N ARG A 1 5.71 -0.34 -3.53
CA ARG A 1 6.91 -1.20 -3.46
C ARG A 1 6.63 -2.60 -2.88
N ASP A 2 6.31 -2.75 -1.59
CA ASP A 2 6.44 -4.05 -0.89
C ASP A 2 5.20 -4.98 -0.87
N CYS A 3 4.16 -4.65 -1.64
CA CYS A 3 2.95 -5.46 -1.74
C CYS A 3 2.69 -5.82 -3.22
N PRO A 4 2.74 -7.10 -3.61
CA PRO A 4 2.48 -7.51 -4.99
C PRO A 4 1.02 -7.20 -5.39
N PRO A 5 0.71 -7.14 -6.69
CA PRO A 5 -0.66 -7.15 -7.18
C PRO A 5 -1.46 -8.31 -6.57
N PHE A 6 -2.73 -8.07 -6.28
CA PHE A 6 -3.60 -9.07 -5.67
C PHE A 6 -3.96 -10.18 -6.66
N LYS A 7 -4.25 -9.81 -7.92
CA LYS A 7 -4.45 -10.77 -9.02
C LYS A 7 -3.84 -10.25 -10.31
N SER A 8 -3.34 -11.17 -11.12
CA SER A 8 -2.81 -10.90 -12.45
C SER A 8 -3.41 -11.88 -13.43
N LEU A 9 -3.77 -11.38 -14.61
CA LEU A 9 -4.28 -12.19 -15.70
C LEU A 9 -3.38 -11.98 -16.91
N PRO A 10 -3.07 -13.04 -17.68
CA PRO A 10 -2.39 -12.87 -18.94
C PRO A 10 -3.23 -12.06 -19.93
N LYS A 11 -2.60 -11.31 -20.84
CA LYS A 11 -3.33 -10.66 -21.93
C LYS A 11 -4.11 -11.66 -22.79
N GLU A 12 -5.23 -11.20 -23.33
CA GLU A 12 -6.03 -12.03 -24.24
C GLU A 12 -5.23 -12.43 -25.49
N GLY A 13 -5.39 -13.68 -25.92
CA GLY A 13 -4.77 -14.20 -27.14
C GLY A 13 -3.34 -14.73 -27.00
N LEU A 14 -2.76 -14.70 -25.79
CA LEU A 14 -1.40 -15.21 -25.55
C LEU A 14 -1.31 -16.73 -25.82
N THR A 15 -0.39 -17.15 -26.70
CA THR A 15 -0.21 -18.57 -27.03
C THR A 15 0.36 -19.36 -25.85
N ALA A 16 0.35 -20.68 -25.94
CA ALA A 16 0.96 -21.52 -24.90
C ALA A 16 2.49 -21.29 -24.85
N GLU A 17 3.13 -21.17 -26.01
CA GLU A 17 4.57 -20.92 -26.13
C GLU A 17 4.95 -19.55 -25.55
N GLU A 18 4.15 -18.51 -25.81
CA GLU A 18 4.37 -17.17 -25.23
C GLU A 18 4.21 -17.19 -23.70
N ARG A 19 3.20 -17.91 -23.19
CA ARG A 19 3.00 -18.10 -21.73
C ARG A 19 4.18 -18.81 -21.08
N ASP A 20 4.65 -19.90 -21.68
CA ASP A 20 5.79 -20.67 -21.19
C ASP A 20 7.07 -19.84 -21.24
N ARG A 21 7.26 -19.05 -22.30
CA ARG A 21 8.40 -18.14 -22.43
C ARG A 21 8.36 -17.03 -21.39
N PHE A 22 7.21 -16.38 -21.19
CA PHE A 22 7.00 -15.38 -20.14
C PHE A 22 7.39 -15.95 -18.78
N GLN A 23 6.84 -17.12 -18.41
CA GLN A 23 7.11 -17.73 -17.11
C GLN A 23 8.59 -18.08 -16.94
N SER A 24 9.23 -18.63 -17.98
CA SER A 24 10.66 -18.97 -17.96
C SER A 24 11.53 -17.72 -17.76
N LEU A 25 11.21 -16.61 -18.43
CA LEU A 25 11.92 -15.34 -18.26
C LEU A 25 11.80 -14.79 -16.83
N ILE A 26 10.61 -14.87 -16.22
CA ILE A 26 10.43 -14.47 -14.81
C ILE A 26 11.27 -15.35 -13.87
N GLU A 27 11.32 -16.65 -14.10
CA GLU A 27 12.12 -17.58 -13.29
C GLU A 27 13.62 -17.33 -13.43
N GLU A 28 14.12 -17.21 -14.67
CA GLU A 28 15.52 -16.85 -14.97
C GLU A 28 15.90 -15.48 -14.36
N ALA A 29 14.97 -14.51 -14.39
CA ALA A 29 15.18 -13.20 -13.78
C ALA A 29 15.32 -13.30 -12.25
N ARG A 30 14.50 -14.14 -11.60
CA ARG A 30 14.57 -14.37 -10.15
C ARG A 30 15.89 -15.00 -9.73
N GLU A 31 16.39 -15.95 -10.51
CA GLU A 31 17.70 -16.59 -10.26
C GLU A 31 18.87 -15.61 -10.43
N SER A 32 18.72 -14.60 -11.30
CA SER A 32 19.75 -13.60 -11.56
C SER A 32 19.68 -12.36 -10.65
N TYR A 33 18.65 -12.21 -9.80
CA TYR A 33 18.48 -11.01 -8.96
C TYR A 33 19.70 -10.64 -8.11
N HIS A 34 20.42 -11.62 -7.59
CA HIS A 34 21.58 -11.36 -6.72
C HIS A 34 22.92 -11.41 -7.45
N SER A 35 23.01 -12.18 -8.53
CA SER A 35 24.26 -12.44 -9.24
C SER A 35 24.49 -11.45 -10.39
N ASP A 36 23.43 -11.10 -11.11
CA ASP A 36 23.44 -10.12 -12.19
C ASP A 36 22.09 -9.38 -12.26
N PRO A 37 21.90 -8.36 -11.41
CA PRO A 37 20.67 -7.56 -11.39
C PRO A 37 20.33 -6.91 -12.74
N ASN A 38 21.33 -6.54 -13.55
CA ASN A 38 21.10 -5.95 -14.87
C ASN A 38 20.57 -6.99 -15.86
N ARG A 39 21.08 -8.22 -15.82
CA ARG A 39 20.52 -9.33 -16.59
C ARG A 39 19.08 -9.61 -16.17
N SER A 40 18.80 -9.58 -14.87
CA SER A 40 17.45 -9.76 -14.35
C SER A 40 16.48 -8.71 -14.92
N VAL A 41 16.85 -7.43 -14.88
CA VAL A 41 16.06 -6.35 -15.50
C VAL A 41 15.83 -6.59 -17.00
N ALA A 42 16.86 -7.02 -17.75
CA ALA A 42 16.72 -7.28 -19.19
C ALA A 42 15.74 -8.43 -19.48
N LEU A 43 15.78 -9.50 -18.69
CA LEU A 43 14.85 -10.63 -18.79
C LEU A 43 13.41 -10.22 -18.47
N LEU A 44 13.23 -9.39 -17.44
CA LEU A 44 11.92 -8.88 -17.02
C LEU A 44 11.32 -7.94 -18.06
N LEU A 45 12.15 -7.12 -18.72
CA LEU A 45 11.72 -6.32 -19.85
C LEU A 45 11.19 -7.20 -21.00
N GLU A 46 11.94 -8.22 -21.41
CA GLU A 46 11.49 -9.18 -22.44
C GLU A 46 10.18 -9.86 -22.02
N ALA A 47 10.02 -10.22 -20.75
CA ALA A 47 8.78 -10.80 -20.24
C ALA A 47 7.61 -9.80 -20.37
N THR A 48 7.79 -8.55 -19.98
CA THR A 48 6.74 -7.52 -20.08
C THR A 48 6.42 -7.12 -21.54
N GLU A 49 7.32 -7.35 -22.49
CA GLU A 49 7.02 -7.20 -23.93
C GLU A 49 6.12 -8.33 -24.45
N ILE A 50 6.32 -9.56 -23.95
CA ILE A 50 5.45 -10.71 -24.27
C ILE A 50 4.06 -10.50 -23.70
N ASP A 51 3.95 -10.07 -22.44
CA ASP A 51 2.68 -9.83 -21.77
C ASP A 51 2.64 -8.46 -21.06
N ASP A 52 2.24 -7.44 -21.81
CA ASP A 52 2.18 -6.04 -21.40
C ASP A 52 0.93 -5.69 -20.57
N GLN A 53 0.12 -6.69 -20.23
CA GLN A 53 -1.03 -6.57 -19.32
C GLN A 53 -0.84 -7.35 -18.02
N ASN A 54 0.28 -8.06 -17.85
CA ASN A 54 0.53 -8.85 -16.66
C ASN A 54 1.03 -8.00 -15.47
N ALA A 55 0.16 -7.73 -14.51
CA ALA A 55 0.51 -6.94 -13.32
C ALA A 55 1.71 -7.53 -12.53
N ALA A 56 1.76 -8.85 -12.33
CA ALA A 56 2.85 -9.50 -11.61
C ALA A 56 4.20 -9.37 -12.36
N GLY A 57 4.18 -9.42 -13.70
CA GLY A 57 5.36 -9.17 -14.52
C GLY A 57 5.94 -7.77 -14.30
N PHE A 58 5.10 -6.73 -14.33
CA PHE A 58 5.53 -5.36 -14.03
C PHE A 58 6.00 -5.19 -12.57
N TYR A 59 5.40 -5.91 -11.62
CA TYR A 59 5.87 -5.88 -10.24
C TYR A 59 7.27 -6.48 -10.08
N GLU A 60 7.57 -7.59 -10.76
CA GLU A 60 8.92 -8.16 -10.79
C GLU A 60 9.90 -7.20 -11.47
N LEU A 61 9.52 -6.60 -12.61
CA LEU A 61 10.33 -5.57 -13.28
C LEU A 61 10.66 -4.39 -12.37
N ALA A 62 9.68 -3.90 -11.62
CA ALA A 62 9.86 -2.82 -10.66
C ALA A 62 10.88 -3.17 -9.57
N LYS A 63 10.79 -4.38 -8.99
CA LYS A 63 11.80 -4.88 -8.04
C LYS A 63 13.19 -4.98 -8.68
N GLY A 64 13.25 -5.39 -9.94
CA GLY A 64 14.50 -5.42 -10.71
C GLY A 64 15.13 -4.03 -10.81
N TYR A 65 14.33 -3.01 -11.15
CA TYR A 65 14.77 -1.62 -11.20
C TYR A 65 15.21 -1.07 -9.84
N ASP A 66 14.45 -1.35 -8.78
CA ASP A 66 14.82 -1.01 -7.40
C ASP A 66 16.19 -1.59 -7.03
N ALA A 67 16.43 -2.87 -7.35
CA ALA A 67 17.68 -3.55 -7.04
C ALA A 67 18.91 -2.94 -7.73
N VAL A 68 18.73 -2.25 -8.86
CA VAL A 68 19.81 -1.54 -9.57
C VAL A 68 19.81 -0.03 -9.33
N GLY A 69 18.95 0.48 -8.44
CA GLY A 69 18.85 1.91 -8.11
C GLY A 69 18.23 2.78 -9.21
N ARG A 70 17.46 2.18 -10.12
CA ARG A 70 16.72 2.88 -11.19
C ARG A 70 15.34 3.30 -10.66
N VAL A 71 15.34 4.30 -9.78
CA VAL A 71 14.18 4.68 -8.96
C VAL A 71 12.99 5.15 -9.79
N GLU A 72 13.22 5.99 -10.81
CA GLU A 72 12.13 6.50 -11.66
C GLU A 72 11.45 5.34 -12.42
N GLU A 73 12.24 4.46 -13.03
CA GLU A 73 11.70 3.31 -13.75
C GLU A 73 11.04 2.28 -12.82
N ALA A 74 11.54 2.14 -11.60
CA ALA A 74 10.90 1.31 -10.59
C ALA A 74 9.53 1.87 -10.19
N PHE A 75 9.42 3.19 -9.97
CA PHE A 75 8.16 3.84 -9.67
C PHE A 75 7.14 3.60 -10.79
N ASP A 76 7.53 3.85 -12.05
CA ASP A 76 6.66 3.67 -13.22
C ASP A 76 6.19 2.22 -13.35
N ALA A 77 7.09 1.25 -13.15
CA ALA A 77 6.76 -0.17 -13.19
C ALA A 77 5.84 -0.60 -12.02
N TYR A 78 6.04 -0.06 -10.81
CA TYR A 78 5.14 -0.31 -9.67
C TYR A 78 3.75 0.29 -9.90
N ASP A 79 3.67 1.51 -10.43
CA ASP A 79 2.38 2.14 -10.75
C ASP A 79 1.67 1.35 -11.85
N ARG A 80 2.41 0.90 -12.88
CA ARG A 80 1.86 0.03 -13.93
C ARG A 80 1.34 -1.30 -13.38
N ALA A 81 2.07 -1.93 -12.46
CA ALA A 81 1.64 -3.15 -11.79
C ALA A 81 0.35 -2.93 -10.97
N LYS A 82 0.22 -1.77 -10.30
CA LYS A 82 -1.00 -1.38 -9.58
C LYS A 82 -2.18 -1.19 -10.55
N GLU A 83 -1.97 -0.48 -11.66
CA GLU A 83 -3.03 -0.18 -12.63
C GLU A 83 -3.51 -1.42 -13.41
N LEU A 84 -2.66 -2.44 -13.55
CA LEU A 84 -2.99 -3.70 -14.22
C LEU A 84 -3.55 -4.77 -13.27
N ASP A 85 -3.55 -4.53 -11.96
CA ASP A 85 -4.12 -5.47 -10.99
C ASP A 85 -5.61 -5.63 -11.28
N ILE A 86 -6.03 -6.84 -11.66
CA ILE A 86 -7.42 -7.10 -12.10
C ILE A 86 -8.40 -7.10 -10.92
N CYS A 87 -7.90 -7.14 -9.69
CA CYS A 87 -8.69 -7.05 -8.48
C CYS A 87 -7.99 -6.10 -7.49
N PRO A 88 -7.90 -4.80 -7.84
CA PRO A 88 -7.08 -3.87 -7.12
C PRO A 88 -7.71 -3.57 -5.76
N LEU A 89 -7.00 -3.90 -4.68
CA LEU A 89 -7.35 -3.41 -3.33
C LEU A 89 -6.98 -1.94 -3.18
N ARG A 90 -5.91 -1.52 -3.88
CA ARG A 90 -5.42 -0.14 -3.94
C ARG A 90 -6.30 0.68 -4.86
N ILE A 91 -6.46 1.97 -4.55
CA ILE A 91 -7.15 2.89 -5.44
C ILE A 91 -6.36 3.08 -6.74
N LEU A 92 -7.06 3.02 -7.87
CA LEU A 92 -6.50 3.32 -9.19
C LEU A 92 -6.36 4.82 -9.39
N ASP A 93 -5.42 5.22 -10.24
CA ASP A 93 -5.11 6.64 -10.45
C ASP A 93 -6.28 7.41 -11.07
N SER A 94 -7.07 6.75 -11.94
CA SER A 94 -8.31 7.31 -12.48
C SER A 94 -9.36 7.61 -11.40
N MET A 95 -9.49 6.73 -10.41
CA MET A 95 -10.42 6.90 -9.29
C MET A 95 -9.93 8.00 -8.34
N ASN A 96 -8.63 8.01 -8.01
CA ASN A 96 -8.05 9.05 -7.16
C ASN A 96 -8.18 10.44 -7.79
N ARG A 97 -7.90 10.57 -9.10
CA ARG A 97 -8.16 11.81 -9.85
C ARG A 97 -9.62 12.23 -9.81
N SER A 98 -10.55 11.30 -10.01
CA SER A 98 -11.99 11.60 -9.94
C SER A 98 -12.41 12.17 -8.58
N ILE A 99 -11.83 11.66 -7.48
CA ILE A 99 -12.08 12.17 -6.13
C ILE A 99 -11.51 13.60 -5.97
N LEU A 100 -10.27 13.83 -6.41
CA LEU A 100 -9.61 15.14 -6.35
C LEU A 100 -10.32 16.19 -7.20
N ASP A 101 -10.72 15.83 -8.43
CA ASP A 101 -11.43 16.69 -9.36
C ASP A 101 -12.79 17.09 -8.78
N LEU A 102 -13.55 16.11 -8.24
CA LEU A 102 -14.84 16.39 -7.62
C LEU A 102 -14.69 17.29 -6.40
N ALA A 103 -13.72 17.03 -5.53
CA ALA A 103 -13.46 17.89 -4.38
C ALA A 103 -13.10 19.32 -4.81
N SER A 104 -12.33 19.48 -5.89
CA SER A 104 -12.02 20.79 -6.44
C SER A 104 -13.26 21.50 -7.01
N VAL A 105 -14.12 20.80 -7.76
CA VAL A 105 -15.35 21.37 -8.35
C VAL A 105 -16.33 21.81 -7.27
N GLU A 106 -16.55 20.95 -6.28
CA GLU A 106 -17.47 21.21 -5.16
C GLU A 106 -16.85 22.10 -4.07
N SER A 107 -15.59 22.53 -4.25
CA SER A 107 -14.82 23.30 -3.25
C SER A 107 -14.80 22.62 -1.87
N VAL A 108 -14.76 21.28 -1.86
CA VAL A 108 -14.67 20.48 -0.63
C VAL A 108 -13.21 20.47 -0.17
N PRO A 109 -12.90 20.95 1.05
CA PRO A 109 -11.57 20.85 1.59
C PRO A 109 -11.12 19.39 1.68
N MET A 110 -9.92 19.09 1.15
CA MET A 110 -9.36 17.74 1.16
C MET A 110 -7.88 17.75 1.60
N VAL A 111 -7.47 16.63 2.19
CA VAL A 111 -6.08 16.24 2.40
C VAL A 111 -5.73 15.19 1.36
N ASP A 112 -4.73 15.47 0.52
CA ASP A 112 -4.22 14.49 -0.44
C ASP A 112 -3.26 13.53 0.27
N ALA A 113 -3.82 12.46 0.84
CA ALA A 113 -3.06 11.44 1.55
C ALA A 113 -2.08 10.69 0.63
N LYS A 114 -2.36 10.56 -0.67
CA LYS A 114 -1.45 9.93 -1.64
C LYS A 114 -0.17 10.75 -1.75
N THR A 115 -0.30 12.03 -2.04
CA THR A 115 0.85 12.95 -2.17
C THR A 115 1.60 13.07 -0.84
N LEU A 116 0.88 13.16 0.28
CA LEU A 116 1.48 13.19 1.62
C LEU A 116 2.38 11.97 1.84
N LEU A 117 1.85 10.75 1.68
CA LEU A 117 2.60 9.53 1.99
C LEU A 117 3.72 9.23 0.98
N ILE A 118 3.58 9.64 -0.29
CA ILE A 118 4.69 9.61 -1.26
C ILE A 118 5.86 10.47 -0.77
N GLY A 119 5.57 11.67 -0.25
CA GLY A 119 6.59 12.58 0.27
C GLY A 119 7.29 12.10 1.54
N GLU A 120 6.76 11.08 2.21
CA GLU A 120 7.37 10.48 3.40
C GLU A 120 8.32 9.32 3.10
N SER A 121 8.26 8.78 1.88
CA SER A 121 9.18 7.74 1.42
C SER A 121 10.46 8.38 0.87
N GLU A 122 11.63 7.90 1.33
CA GLU A 122 12.94 8.49 1.02
C GLU A 122 13.21 8.59 -0.48
N ASP A 123 12.79 7.58 -1.25
CA ASP A 123 12.93 7.50 -2.70
C ASP A 123 11.64 7.86 -3.46
N GLY A 124 10.61 8.33 -2.75
CA GLY A 124 9.31 8.64 -3.33
C GLY A 124 8.48 7.40 -3.72
N ILE A 125 8.89 6.19 -3.35
CA ILE A 125 8.15 4.95 -3.62
C ILE A 125 7.58 4.37 -2.31
N PRO A 126 6.28 4.51 -2.05
CA PRO A 126 5.66 3.94 -0.86
C PRO A 126 5.81 2.41 -0.75
N GLY A 127 6.25 1.97 0.43
CA GLY A 127 6.41 0.56 0.78
C GLY A 127 6.01 0.28 2.23
N ASN A 128 6.69 -0.70 2.84
CA ASN A 128 6.48 -1.11 4.23
C ASN A 128 6.88 -0.04 5.26
N ASP A 129 7.59 1.00 4.81
CA ASP A 129 7.91 2.21 5.58
C ASP A 129 6.64 3.02 5.91
N VAL A 130 5.67 3.05 5.00
CA VAL A 130 4.44 3.86 5.13
C VAL A 130 3.15 3.04 5.13
N TYR A 131 3.17 1.79 4.66
CA TYR A 131 2.04 0.85 4.70
C TYR A 131 2.38 -0.43 5.48
N ILE A 132 1.35 -1.09 6.04
CA ILE A 132 1.47 -2.40 6.68
C ILE A 132 1.02 -3.53 5.74
N ASP A 133 0.11 -3.22 4.82
CA ASP A 133 -0.39 -4.12 3.78
C ASP A 133 -0.77 -3.35 2.52
N HIS A 134 -1.57 -3.95 1.63
CA HIS A 134 -1.98 -3.33 0.37
C HIS A 134 -2.65 -1.96 0.51
N VAL A 135 -3.33 -1.66 1.63
CA VAL A 135 -4.16 -0.46 1.75
C VAL A 135 -4.02 0.28 3.07
N HIS A 136 -3.56 -0.38 4.14
CA HIS A 136 -3.52 0.21 5.47
C HIS A 136 -2.17 0.89 5.75
N PRO A 137 -2.15 2.20 6.05
CA PRO A 137 -0.94 2.89 6.48
C PRO A 137 -0.37 2.30 7.78
N THR A 138 0.93 2.53 8.03
CA THR A 138 1.53 2.30 9.34
C THR A 138 0.91 3.23 10.39
N ILE A 139 1.08 2.91 11.68
CA ILE A 139 0.59 3.77 12.78
C ILE A 139 1.16 5.19 12.63
N GLY A 140 2.46 5.32 12.37
CA GLY A 140 3.08 6.62 12.12
C GLY A 140 2.53 7.32 10.89
N SER A 141 2.18 6.59 9.83
CA SER A 141 1.56 7.19 8.64
C SER A 141 0.11 7.61 8.89
N HIS A 142 -0.64 6.87 9.71
CA HIS A 142 -1.95 7.29 10.20
C HIS A 142 -1.87 8.56 11.04
N GLU A 143 -0.86 8.69 11.91
CA GLU A 143 -0.61 9.92 12.68
C GLU A 143 -0.33 11.11 11.75
N LYS A 144 0.47 10.94 10.70
CA LYS A 144 0.72 11.99 9.69
C LYS A 144 -0.54 12.42 8.96
N ILE A 145 -1.38 11.48 8.53
CA ILE A 145 -2.68 11.79 7.92
C ILE A 145 -3.57 12.54 8.91
N ALA A 146 -3.64 12.10 10.17
CA ALA A 146 -4.45 12.76 11.20
C ALA A 146 -3.98 14.19 11.47
N ASN A 147 -2.66 14.42 11.50
CA ASN A 147 -2.07 15.74 11.65
C ASN A 147 -2.43 16.66 10.46
N ALA A 148 -2.29 16.16 9.23
CA ALA A 148 -2.67 16.93 8.04
C ALA A 148 -4.17 17.29 8.02
N ILE A 149 -5.04 16.40 8.51
CA ILE A 149 -6.48 16.69 8.68
C ILE A 149 -6.69 17.76 9.76
N ALA A 150 -6.01 17.65 10.90
CA ALA A 150 -6.11 18.63 11.97
C ALA A 150 -5.67 20.02 11.51
N ASP A 151 -4.53 20.13 10.83
CA ASP A 151 -4.03 21.39 10.27
C ASP A 151 -5.03 21.98 9.27
N LYS A 152 -5.61 21.15 8.39
CA LYS A 152 -6.64 21.59 7.44
C LYS A 152 -7.89 22.11 8.13
N LEU A 153 -8.33 21.47 9.23
CA LEU A 153 -9.47 21.91 10.01
C LEU A 153 -9.19 23.20 10.77
N ILE A 154 -7.98 23.35 11.32
CA ILE A 154 -7.53 24.56 12.00
C ILE A 154 -7.64 25.76 11.05
N ASP A 155 -7.07 25.62 9.85
CA ASP A 155 -7.12 26.63 8.80
C ASP A 155 -8.56 26.93 8.36
N LEU A 156 -9.36 25.89 8.11
CA LEU A 156 -10.74 26.03 7.63
C LEU A 156 -11.65 26.72 8.66
N LEU A 157 -11.49 26.39 9.93
CA LEU A 157 -12.29 26.94 11.03
C LEU A 157 -11.74 28.28 11.53
N GLY A 158 -10.56 28.71 11.08
CA GLY A 158 -9.90 29.94 11.53
C GLY A 158 -9.62 29.93 13.03
N ILE A 159 -9.39 28.75 13.61
CA ILE A 159 -9.09 28.61 15.03
C ILE A 159 -7.59 28.78 15.27
N SER A 160 -7.23 29.41 16.38
CA SER A 160 -5.84 29.41 16.84
C SER A 160 -5.70 28.33 17.91
N PRO A 161 -4.93 27.27 17.66
CA PRO A 161 -4.64 26.27 18.69
C PRO A 161 -3.97 26.94 19.89
N PRO A 162 -4.21 26.43 21.12
CA PRO A 162 -3.50 26.93 22.29
C PRO A 162 -1.98 26.64 22.18
N ASP A 163 -1.19 27.43 22.89
CA ASP A 163 0.25 27.17 23.02
C ASP A 163 0.49 25.74 23.54
N GLY A 164 1.43 25.03 22.92
CA GLY A 164 1.77 23.65 23.31
C GLY A 164 0.80 22.58 22.80
N TRP A 165 -0.11 22.91 21.87
CA TRP A 165 -1.09 21.95 21.34
C TRP A 165 -0.44 20.71 20.70
N ASN A 166 0.69 20.87 19.99
CA ASN A 166 1.38 19.75 19.36
C ASN A 166 1.95 18.78 20.40
N GLU A 167 2.56 19.30 21.46
CA GLU A 167 3.09 18.51 22.56
C GLU A 167 1.97 17.79 23.32
N ALA A 168 0.84 18.46 23.55
CA ALA A 168 -0.33 17.87 24.17
C ALA A 168 -0.92 16.73 23.31
N ARG A 169 -1.03 16.93 21.99
CA ARG A 169 -1.45 15.91 21.02
C ARG A 169 -0.49 14.71 21.04
N ASP A 170 0.81 14.95 21.00
CA ASP A 170 1.82 13.89 20.97
C ASP A 170 1.84 13.09 22.29
N GLU A 171 1.58 13.74 23.43
CA GLU A 171 1.37 13.06 24.70
C GLU A 171 0.13 12.16 24.65
N LEU A 172 -1.00 12.66 24.14
CA LEU A 172 -2.23 11.86 23.99
C LEU A 172 -2.02 10.62 23.12
N PHE A 173 -1.27 10.74 22.01
CA PHE A 173 -0.90 9.57 21.21
C PHE A 173 -0.08 8.57 22.02
N ARG A 174 0.93 9.04 22.75
CA ARG A 174 1.79 8.18 23.57
C ARG A 174 1.02 7.48 24.69
N GLU A 175 0.18 8.22 25.40
CA GLU A 175 -0.70 7.70 26.45
C GLU A 175 -1.67 6.65 25.88
N HIS A 176 -2.27 6.92 24.72
CA HIS A 176 -3.15 5.97 24.06
C HIS A 176 -2.41 4.68 23.68
N LEU A 177 -1.26 4.77 23.03
CA LEU A 177 -0.46 3.60 22.66
C LEU A 177 0.03 2.82 23.89
N ALA A 178 0.38 3.52 24.98
CA ALA A 178 0.76 2.90 26.25
C ALA A 178 -0.43 2.23 26.98
N SER A 179 -1.67 2.66 26.71
CA SER A 179 -2.88 2.07 27.27
C SER A 179 -3.27 0.73 26.62
N LEU A 180 -2.69 0.41 25.46
CA LEU A 180 -2.99 -0.82 24.74
C LEU A 180 -2.50 -2.06 25.51
N ASP A 181 -3.20 -3.17 25.31
CA ASP A 181 -2.84 -4.46 25.90
C ASP A 181 -1.42 -4.88 25.48
N LYS A 182 -0.65 -5.47 26.40
CA LYS A 182 0.77 -5.84 26.15
C LYS A 182 0.96 -6.77 24.94
N VAL A 183 -0.05 -7.56 24.58
CA VAL A 183 -0.01 -8.45 23.41
C VAL A 183 -0.79 -7.89 22.21
N TYR A 184 -1.22 -6.63 22.24
CA TYR A 184 -1.96 -5.98 21.15
C TYR A 184 -1.20 -6.07 19.82
N PHE A 185 0.05 -5.62 19.79
CA PHE A 185 0.86 -5.65 18.56
C PHE A 185 1.19 -7.07 18.12
N ALA A 186 1.47 -7.98 19.07
CA ALA A 186 1.70 -9.39 18.74
C ALA A 186 0.47 -10.03 18.06
N LYS A 187 -0.73 -9.79 18.60
CA LYS A 187 -1.99 -10.22 17.98
C LYS A 187 -2.21 -9.58 16.62
N GLY A 188 -1.85 -8.30 16.46
CA GLY A 188 -1.91 -7.58 15.19
C GLY A 188 -1.02 -8.21 14.13
N LEU A 189 0.25 -8.48 14.46
CA LEU A 189 1.22 -9.14 13.57
C LEU A 189 0.77 -10.55 13.18
N ASP A 190 0.21 -11.32 14.12
CA ASP A 190 -0.33 -12.65 13.81
C ASP A 190 -1.52 -12.59 12.85
N ARG A 191 -2.38 -11.57 12.97
CA ARG A 191 -3.48 -11.33 12.02
C ARG A 191 -2.96 -10.92 10.66
N LEU A 192 -1.99 -10.01 10.62
CA LEU A 192 -1.37 -9.55 9.39
C LEU A 192 -0.73 -10.70 8.63
N LYS A 193 0.03 -11.57 9.30
CA LYS A 193 0.62 -12.77 8.68
C LYS A 193 -0.45 -13.66 8.04
N ARG A 194 -1.57 -13.92 8.74
CA ARG A 194 -2.69 -14.69 8.17
C ARG A 194 -3.32 -14.00 6.96
N LEU A 195 -3.50 -12.68 7.01
CA LEU A 195 -3.99 -11.89 5.87
C LEU A 195 -3.06 -12.01 4.67
N GLN A 196 -1.75 -11.91 4.88
CA GLN A 196 -0.73 -12.02 3.83
C GLN A 196 -0.73 -13.42 3.19
N SER A 197 -0.74 -14.49 3.99
CA SER A 197 -0.82 -15.87 3.47
C SER A 197 -2.11 -16.10 2.66
N TRP A 198 -3.25 -15.58 3.13
CA TRP A 198 -4.50 -15.66 2.39
C TRP A 198 -4.44 -14.88 1.07
N ALA A 199 -3.91 -13.65 1.09
CA ALA A 199 -3.78 -12.81 -0.10
C ALA A 199 -2.85 -13.45 -1.15
N ALA A 200 -1.82 -14.17 -0.71
CA ALA A 200 -0.92 -14.93 -1.57
C ALA A 200 -1.54 -16.24 -2.12
N GLY A 201 -2.72 -16.65 -1.64
CA GLY A 201 -3.32 -17.94 -1.98
C GLY A 201 -2.62 -19.15 -1.34
N GLU A 202 -1.80 -18.91 -0.31
CA GLU A 202 -1.07 -19.94 0.45
C GLU A 202 -1.91 -20.54 1.57
N SER A 203 -3.08 -19.97 1.87
CA SER A 203 -4.02 -20.48 2.86
C SER A 203 -5.48 -20.27 2.43
N ASP A 204 -6.29 -21.33 2.53
CA ASP A 204 -7.75 -21.29 2.35
C ASP A 204 -8.49 -20.71 3.57
N GLU A 205 -7.79 -20.52 4.69
CA GLU A 205 -8.37 -19.90 5.88
C GLU A 205 -8.62 -18.41 5.61
N THR A 206 -9.89 -18.03 5.57
CA THR A 206 -10.26 -16.61 5.55
C THR A 206 -9.74 -15.95 6.83
N PRO A 207 -9.03 -14.81 6.76
CA PRO A 207 -8.57 -14.11 7.94
C PRO A 207 -9.76 -13.87 8.87
N PRO A 208 -9.63 -14.13 10.19
CA PRO A 208 -10.78 -14.05 11.08
C PRO A 208 -11.39 -12.65 11.00
N ILE A 209 -12.63 -12.57 10.50
CA ILE A 209 -13.44 -11.36 10.59
C ILE A 209 -13.53 -11.09 12.09
N SER A 210 -12.90 -10.00 12.53
CA SER A 210 -13.00 -9.59 13.92
C SER A 210 -14.43 -9.13 14.14
N ALA A 211 -15.30 -10.04 14.57
CA ALA A 211 -16.54 -9.63 15.21
C ALA A 211 -16.14 -8.73 16.40
N PRO A 212 -16.77 -7.55 16.59
CA PRO A 212 -16.47 -6.72 17.73
C PRO A 212 -16.63 -7.57 18.99
N SER A 213 -15.64 -7.50 19.89
CA SER A 213 -15.73 -8.21 21.15
C SER A 213 -17.00 -7.76 21.88
N ALA A 214 -17.74 -8.69 22.48
CA ALA A 214 -18.98 -8.39 23.18
C ALA A 214 -18.83 -7.34 24.31
N ASN A 215 -17.60 -6.95 24.67
CA ASN A 215 -17.30 -5.87 25.60
C ASN A 215 -17.44 -4.46 25.00
N GLN A 216 -17.23 -4.25 23.69
CA GLN A 216 -17.37 -2.91 23.08
C GLN A 216 -18.84 -2.49 22.91
N VAL A 217 -19.77 -3.44 22.89
CA VAL A 217 -21.22 -3.16 22.81
C VAL A 217 -21.77 -2.72 24.18
N ARG A 218 -21.22 -3.23 25.29
CA ARG A 218 -21.73 -2.93 26.64
C ARG A 218 -21.42 -1.51 27.11
N GLU A 219 -20.32 -0.90 26.66
CA GLU A 219 -19.98 0.49 27.02
C GLU A 219 -20.84 1.52 26.28
N ARG A 220 -21.39 1.20 25.10
CA ARG A 220 -22.30 2.11 24.39
C ARG A 220 -23.73 2.12 24.94
N THR A 221 -24.17 1.04 25.59
CA THR A 221 -25.53 0.95 26.14
C THR A 221 -25.64 1.35 27.61
N ALA A 222 -24.53 1.72 28.26
CA ALA A 222 -24.50 2.13 29.67
C ALA A 222 -24.41 3.66 29.86
N SER A 223 -24.57 4.43 28.78
CA SER A 223 -24.51 5.90 28.77
C SER A 223 -25.76 6.53 28.13
N GLU A 224 -26.93 5.92 28.36
CA GLU A 224 -28.26 6.53 28.15
C GLU A 224 -29.03 6.61 29.47
#